data_AF-A0AAD6CTQ2-F1
#
_entry.id   AF-A0AAD6CTQ2-F1
#
_cell.length_a   1.000
_cell.length_b   1.000
_cell.length_c   1.000
_cell.angle_alpha   90.00
_cell.angle_beta   90.00
_cell.angle_gamma   90.00
#
_symmetry.space_group_name_H-M   'P 1'
#
loop_
_entity.id
_entity.type
_entity.pdbx_description
1 polymer ?
#
loop_
_entity_poly.entity_id
_entity_poly.type
_entity_poly.pdbx_seq_one_letter_code
_entity_poly.pdbx_strand_id
1 'polypeptide(L)'
;MDMTGQDSVVSWMSKACHGTPFTEEEISIGNMDRTKTIPLLGDDYTPGSELDEQMIKDSPGDTTEESALPPASSTWAYVNFSPIALETLESLVTNSRTTWRDGCCNLPS
;
A
#
# COMPACT_ATOMS: atom_id res chain seq x y z
N MET A 1 -5.82 -9.74 -6.61
CA MET A 1 -6.82 -9.00 -5.81
C MET A 1 -6.09 -8.47 -4.61
N ASP A 2 -6.22 -7.18 -4.30
CA ASP A 2 -5.66 -6.60 -3.08
C ASP A 2 -6.47 -7.01 -1.84
N MET A 3 -6.06 -6.55 -0.66
CA MET A 3 -6.73 -6.91 0.60
C MET A 3 -8.19 -6.44 0.65
N THR A 4 -8.51 -5.27 0.07
CA THR A 4 -9.89 -4.74 0.03
C THR A 4 -10.79 -5.58 -0.86
N GLY A 5 -10.31 -5.97 -2.04
CA GLY A 5 -11.03 -6.89 -2.90
C GLY A 5 -11.21 -8.25 -2.22
N GLN A 6 -10.20 -8.74 -1.50
CA GLN A 6 -10.28 -10.02 -0.80
C GLN A 6 -11.32 -9.99 0.31
N ASP A 7 -11.37 -8.92 1.09
CA ASP A 7 -12.42 -8.70 2.11
C ASP A 7 -13.82 -8.74 1.48
N SER A 8 -14.00 -8.09 0.33
CA SER A 8 -15.27 -8.12 -0.41
C SER A 8 -15.68 -9.54 -0.78
N VAL A 9 -14.75 -10.35 -1.31
CA VAL A 9 -15.02 -11.76 -1.66
C VAL A 9 -15.35 -12.60 -0.43
N VAL A 10 -14.62 -12.43 0.67
CA VAL A 10 -14.87 -13.16 1.92
C VAL A 10 -16.25 -12.79 2.50
N SER A 11 -16.64 -11.52 2.42
CA SER A 11 -17.97 -11.05 2.82
C SER A 11 -19.08 -11.69 1.98
N TRP A 12 -18.93 -11.72 0.65
CA TRP A 12 -19.90 -12.39 -0.24
C TRP A 12 -19.95 -13.90 -0.03
N MET A 13 -18.81 -14.53 0.23
CA MET A 13 -18.76 -15.96 0.59
C MET A 13 -19.55 -16.22 1.87
N SER A 14 -19.41 -15.36 2.89
CA SER A 14 -20.21 -15.47 4.12
C SER A 14 -21.70 -15.34 3.82
N LYS A 15 -22.13 -14.39 2.99
CA LYS A 15 -23.54 -14.27 2.57
C LYS A 15 -24.06 -15.53 1.90
N ALA A 16 -23.31 -16.09 0.95
CA ALA A 16 -23.68 -17.32 0.26
C ALA A 16 -23.85 -18.49 1.24
N CYS A 17 -22.93 -18.64 2.20
CA CYS A 17 -23.00 -19.68 3.23
C CYS A 17 -24.24 -19.55 4.12
N HIS A 18 -24.73 -18.34 4.36
CA HIS A 18 -25.91 -18.07 5.18
C HIS A 18 -27.22 -17.94 4.38
N GLY A 19 -27.19 -18.12 3.06
CA GLY A 19 -28.36 -17.93 2.20
C GLY A 19 -28.84 -16.49 2.11
N THR A 20 -27.99 -15.51 2.44
CA THR A 20 -28.30 -14.09 2.32
C THR A 20 -28.17 -13.67 0.86
N PRO A 21 -29.17 -13.00 0.26
CA PRO A 21 -29.09 -12.56 -1.12
C PRO A 21 -28.02 -11.47 -1.32
N PHE A 22 -27.44 -11.43 -2.51
CA PHE A 22 -26.56 -10.33 -2.93
C PHE A 22 -27.39 -9.13 -3.37
N THR A 23 -26.86 -7.93 -3.13
CA THR A 23 -27.44 -6.70 -3.69
C THR A 23 -27.10 -6.57 -5.17
N GLU A 24 -27.86 -5.75 -5.89
CA GLU A 24 -27.56 -5.44 -7.30
C GLU A 24 -26.17 -4.80 -7.47
N GLU A 25 -25.77 -3.95 -6.52
CA GLU A 25 -24.44 -3.34 -6.48
C GLU A 25 -23.34 -4.39 -6.32
N GLU A 26 -23.51 -5.36 -5.41
CA GLU A 26 -22.54 -6.45 -5.21
C GLU A 26 -22.39 -7.30 -6.46
N ILE A 27 -23.51 -7.62 -7.13
CA ILE A 27 -23.50 -8.35 -8.39
C ILE A 27 -22.79 -7.51 -9.47
N SER A 28 -23.06 -6.21 -9.55
CA SER A 28 -22.43 -5.31 -10.51
C SER A 28 -20.93 -5.20 -10.29
N ILE A 29 -20.48 -4.99 -9.05
CA ILE A 29 -19.06 -4.87 -8.69
C ILE A 29 -18.34 -6.20 -8.90
N GLY A 30 -18.95 -7.32 -8.46
CA GLY A 30 -18.38 -8.66 -8.58
C GLY A 30 -18.14 -9.09 -10.04
N ASN A 31 -18.92 -8.55 -10.98
CA ASN A 31 -18.86 -8.87 -12.41
C ASN A 31 -18.30 -7.73 -13.30
N MET A 32 -17.76 -6.67 -12.70
CA MET A 32 -17.23 -5.53 -13.46
C MET A 32 -16.08 -5.93 -14.39
N ASP A 33 -16.07 -5.39 -15.63
CA ASP A 33 -14.95 -5.56 -16.58
C ASP A 33 -13.71 -4.81 -16.08
N ARG A 34 -12.78 -5.57 -15.49
CA ARG A 34 -11.55 -5.04 -14.89
C ARG A 34 -10.55 -4.51 -15.90
N THR A 35 -10.69 -4.86 -17.18
CA THR A 35 -9.75 -4.43 -18.22
C THR A 35 -9.88 -2.94 -18.57
N LYS A 36 -11.01 -2.32 -18.18
CA LYS A 36 -11.35 -0.93 -18.49
C LYS A 36 -11.63 -0.08 -17.26
N THR A 37 -11.42 -0.62 -16.06
CA THR A 37 -11.71 0.09 -14.80
C THR A 37 -10.82 1.32 -14.62
N ILE A 38 -9.57 1.23 -15.07
CA ILE A 38 -8.62 2.36 -15.06
C ILE A 38 -8.52 2.90 -16.49
N PRO A 39 -8.95 4.14 -16.76
CA PRO A 39 -8.74 4.79 -18.04
C PRO A 39 -7.24 4.89 -18.33
N LEU A 40 -6.84 4.48 -19.53
CA LEU A 40 -5.44 4.62 -19.96
C LEU A 40 -5.13 6.10 -20.19
N LEU A 41 -3.88 6.45 -19.91
CA LEU A 41 -3.30 7.72 -20.31
C LEU A 41 -3.16 7.69 -21.85
N GLY A 42 -3.44 8.82 -22.52
CA GLY A 42 -3.47 8.89 -23.98
C GLY A 42 -2.14 8.54 -24.65
N ASP A 43 -2.16 8.40 -25.98
CA ASP A 43 -0.98 8.00 -26.76
C ASP A 43 0.17 9.04 -26.70
N ASP A 44 -0.11 10.26 -26.27
CA ASP A 44 0.86 11.34 -26.06
C ASP A 44 1.46 11.37 -24.65
N TYR A 45 1.09 10.43 -23.77
CA TYR A 45 1.61 10.37 -22.42
C TYR A 45 3.08 9.97 -22.37
N THR A 46 3.89 10.81 -21.72
CA THR A 46 5.26 10.50 -21.34
C THR A 46 5.33 10.26 -19.83
N PRO A 47 5.84 9.10 -19.36
CA PRO A 47 6.04 8.84 -17.94
C PRO A 47 6.75 9.97 -17.20
N GLY A 48 6.13 10.47 -16.14
CA GLY A 48 6.70 11.44 -15.22
C GLY A 48 7.16 10.80 -13.91
N SER A 49 7.26 11.64 -12.88
CA SER A 49 7.70 11.23 -11.54
C SER A 49 6.78 10.19 -10.87
N GLU A 50 5.59 9.95 -11.41
CA GLU A 50 4.64 8.96 -10.91
C GLU A 50 5.21 7.53 -10.93
N LEU A 51 6.18 7.25 -11.82
CA LEU A 51 6.75 5.91 -12.02
C LEU A 51 8.21 5.78 -11.56
N ASP A 52 8.80 6.81 -10.93
CA ASP A 52 10.24 6.87 -10.63
C ASP A 52 10.75 5.68 -9.80
N GLU A 53 9.92 5.14 -8.92
CA GLU A 53 10.21 4.00 -8.04
C GLU A 53 9.51 2.69 -8.48
N GLN A 54 8.78 2.74 -9.59
CA GLN A 54 8.02 1.60 -10.12
C GLN A 54 8.70 0.93 -11.32
N MET A 55 9.69 1.60 -11.92
CA MET A 55 10.46 1.09 -13.05
C MET A 55 11.84 0.62 -12.59
N ILE A 56 12.22 -0.59 -12.99
CA ILE A 56 13.60 -1.05 -12.85
C ILE A 56 14.46 -0.16 -13.77
N LYS A 57 15.41 0.55 -13.17
CA LYS A 57 16.42 1.31 -13.90
C LYS A 57 17.56 0.35 -14.21
N ASP A 58 17.84 0.11 -15.49
CA ASP A 58 19.02 -0.63 -15.89
C ASP A 58 20.27 0.12 -15.41
N SER A 59 20.85 -0.31 -14.30
CA SER A 59 22.06 0.29 -13.76
C SER A 59 23.28 -0.33 -14.45
N PRO A 60 24.22 0.46 -15.01
CA PRO A 60 25.45 -0.08 -15.58
C PRO A 60 26.37 -0.56 -14.45
N GLY A 61 26.14 -1.78 -13.96
CA GLY A 61 26.88 -2.37 -12.84
C GLY A 61 26.45 -3.80 -12.46
N ASP A 62 25.30 -4.28 -12.93
CA ASP A 62 24.71 -5.58 -12.58
C ASP A 62 25.42 -6.82 -13.16
N THR A 63 26.68 -6.66 -13.60
CA THR A 63 27.58 -7.78 -13.95
C THR A 63 28.70 -7.95 -12.94
N THR A 64 28.43 -7.67 -11.67
CA THR A 64 29.29 -8.13 -10.59
C THR A 64 28.56 -9.28 -9.92
N GLU A 65 29.12 -10.49 -10.02
CA GLU A 65 28.76 -11.60 -9.15
C GLU A 65 28.96 -11.16 -7.70
N GLU A 66 27.93 -10.54 -7.13
CA GLU A 66 27.88 -10.21 -5.72
C GLU A 66 27.87 -11.54 -4.98
N SER A 67 29.05 -11.89 -4.45
CA SER A 67 29.27 -13.05 -3.60
C SER A 67 28.20 -13.04 -2.50
N ALA A 68 27.13 -13.80 -2.72
CA ALA A 68 25.93 -13.76 -1.90
C ALA A 68 26.29 -14.30 -0.52
N LEU A 69 26.49 -13.38 0.43
CA LEU A 69 26.45 -13.72 1.85
C LEU A 69 25.13 -14.47 2.10
N PRO A 70 25.14 -15.53 2.92
CA PRO A 70 23.91 -16.27 3.20
C PRO A 70 22.88 -15.30 3.79
N PRO A 71 21.60 -15.38 3.35
CA PRO A 71 20.58 -14.47 3.83
C PRO A 71 20.48 -14.55 5.35
N ALA A 72 20.47 -13.39 6.00
CA ALA A 72 20.34 -13.30 7.45
C ALA A 72 19.04 -13.97 7.93
N SER A 73 19.08 -14.68 9.06
CA SER A 73 17.89 -15.31 9.62
C SER A 73 16.88 -14.25 10.05
N SER A 74 15.70 -14.28 9.44
CA SER A 74 14.61 -13.34 9.68
C SER A 74 13.41 -14.05 10.30
N THR A 75 12.64 -13.35 11.13
CA THR A 75 11.42 -13.86 11.76
C THR A 75 10.27 -12.87 11.58
N TRP A 76 9.04 -13.38 11.60
CA TRP A 76 7.82 -12.59 11.62
C TRP A 76 7.20 -12.64 13.01
N ALA A 77 6.74 -11.50 13.50
CA ALA A 77 6.06 -11.38 14.79
C ALA A 77 4.89 -10.39 14.69
N TYR A 78 3.87 -10.60 15.51
CA TYR A 78 2.77 -9.63 15.66
C TYR A 78 3.17 -8.55 16.66
N VAL A 79 2.94 -7.30 16.29
CA VAL A 79 3.03 -6.14 17.18
C VAL A 79 1.65 -5.50 17.23
N ASN A 80 1.04 -5.49 18.42
CA ASN A 80 -0.30 -4.97 18.62
C ASN A 80 -0.24 -3.57 19.22
N PHE A 81 -1.05 -2.66 18.67
CA PHE A 81 -1.23 -1.30 19.19
C PHE A 81 -2.64 -1.18 19.78
N SER A 82 -2.76 -0.66 21.00
CA SER A 82 -4.06 -0.38 21.59
C SER A 82 -4.68 0.90 20.99
N PRO A 83 -6.01 1.09 21.08
CA PRO A 83 -6.65 2.33 20.62
C PRO A 83 -6.03 3.60 21.24
N ILE A 84 -5.70 3.56 22.54
CA ILE A 84 -5.06 4.68 23.26
C ILE A 84 -3.64 4.95 22.71
N ALA A 85 -2.89 3.89 22.40
CA ALA A 85 -1.55 4.04 21.83
C ALA A 85 -1.60 4.68 20.42
N LEU A 86 -2.59 4.31 19.61
CA LEU A 86 -2.82 4.90 18.30
C LEU A 86 -3.25 6.38 18.40
N GLU A 87 -4.18 6.70 19.29
CA GLU A 87 -4.60 8.10 19.55
C GLU A 87 -3.42 8.96 20.03
N THR A 88 -2.60 8.41 20.94
CA THR A 88 -1.39 9.09 21.42
C THR A 88 -0.40 9.34 20.26
N LEU A 89 -0.18 8.34 19.40
CA LEU A 89 0.70 8.47 18.23
C LEU A 89 0.17 9.53 17.25
N GLU A 90 -1.13 9.52 16.95
CA GLU A 90 -1.78 10.53 16.11
C GLU A 90 -1.63 11.93 16.69
N SER A 91 -1.86 12.10 18.00
CA SER A 91 -1.70 13.38 18.69
C SER A 91 -0.25 13.88 18.62
N LEU A 92 0.74 13.00 18.78
CA LEU A 92 2.16 13.34 18.69
C LEU A 92 2.53 13.83 17.28
N VAL A 93 2.07 13.12 16.25
CA VAL A 93 2.29 13.53 14.84
C VAL A 93 1.63 14.87 14.56
N THR A 94 0.40 15.05 15.03
CA THR A 94 -0.36 16.29 14.82
C THR A 94 0.30 17.48 15.51
N ASN A 95 0.76 17.31 16.75
CA ASN A 95 1.41 18.36 17.54
C ASN A 95 2.83 18.68 17.03
N SER A 96 3.56 17.68 16.53
CA SER A 96 4.89 17.89 15.94
C SER A 96 4.82 18.50 14.54
N ARG A 97 3.73 18.32 13.77
CA ARG A 97 3.52 19.02 12.49
C ARG A 97 3.51 20.55 12.62
N THR A 98 3.19 21.09 13.79
CA THR A 98 3.33 22.52 14.09
C THR A 98 4.79 22.97 14.23
N THR A 99 5.69 22.09 14.68
CA THR A 99 7.13 22.41 14.81
C THR A 99 7.92 22.17 13.52
N TRP A 100 7.43 21.31 12.62
CA TRP A 100 8.08 21.05 11.32
C TRP A 100 7.99 22.22 10.32
N ARG A 101 7.04 23.15 10.49
CA ARG A 101 6.99 24.36 9.66
C ARG A 101 8.01 25.43 10.08
N ASP A 102 8.44 25.43 11.34
CA ASP A 102 9.24 26.54 11.89
C ASP A 102 10.69 26.17 12.26
N GLY A 103 11.17 24.94 12.00
CA GLY A 103 12.52 24.60 12.43
C GLY A 103 13.08 23.29 11.90
N CYS A 104 13.41 23.22 10.61
CA CYS A 104 14.52 22.36 10.20
C CYS A 104 15.84 23.03 10.58
N CYS A 105 16.71 22.26 11.26
CA CYS A 105 18.12 22.51 11.58
C CYS A 105 18.40 23.38 12.82
N ASN A 106 18.39 22.76 14.01
CA ASN A 106 19.41 23.03 15.03
C ASN A 106 19.56 21.79 15.94
N LEU A 107 20.52 20.94 15.61
CA LEU A 107 21.10 19.98 16.56
C LEU A 107 22.23 20.72 17.29
N PRO A 108 22.23 20.80 18.64
CA PRO A 108 23.36 21.37 19.36
C PRO A 108 24.57 20.43 19.31
N SER A 109 25.73 21.05 19.12
CA SER A 109 27.08 20.46 19.15
C SER A 109 27.46 19.87 20.50
#